data_AF-A0A0A2B0A7-F1
#
_entry.id   AF-A0A0A2B0A7-F1
#
_cell.length_a   1.000
_cell.length_b   1.000
_cell.length_c   1.000
_cell.angle_alpha   90.00
_cell.angle_beta   90.00
_cell.angle_gamma   90.00
#
_symmetry.space_group_name_H-M   'P 1'
#
loop_
_entity.id
_entity.type
_entity.pdbx_description
1 polymer ?
#
loop_
_entity_poly.entity_id
_entity_poly.type
_entity_poly.pdbx_seq_one_letter_code
_entity_poly.pdbx_strand_id
1 'polypeptide(L)'
;MTLSLNIGNLFNDSSSHALVDELRKRTSEEEILEFEEKFNSKNEKNLHIYICRFLKNRSISRGLASKWLVTIIKNKESKINALQKLNN
;
A
#
# COMPACT_ATOMS: atom_id res chain seq x y z
N MET A 1 -2.72 21.35 -19.78
CA MET A 1 -1.87 21.46 -18.59
C MET A 1 -1.53 20.06 -18.12
N THR A 2 -0.30 19.59 -18.32
CA THR A 2 0.17 18.33 -17.72
C THR A 2 0.44 18.57 -16.24
N LEU A 3 -0.37 17.98 -15.36
CA LEU A 3 -0.08 17.93 -13.93
C LEU A 3 1.13 17.00 -13.73
N SER A 4 2.34 17.53 -13.89
CA SER A 4 3.54 16.86 -13.39
C SER A 4 3.50 16.93 -11.87
N LEU A 5 2.84 15.94 -11.24
CA LEU A 5 2.98 15.72 -9.81
C LEU A 5 4.46 15.47 -9.55
N ASN A 6 5.15 16.45 -8.95
CA ASN A 6 6.49 16.25 -8.40
C ASN A 6 6.35 15.33 -7.18
N ILE A 7 6.20 14.03 -7.46
CA ILE A 7 5.96 12.96 -6.50
C ILE A 7 7.07 12.90 -5.44
N GLY A 8 8.27 13.37 -5.77
CA GLY A 8 9.44 13.38 -4.88
C GLY A 8 9.30 14.30 -3.67
N ASN A 9 8.58 15.42 -3.76
CA ASN A 9 8.43 16.37 -2.65
C ASN A 9 7.30 16.04 -1.66
N LEU A 10 6.48 15.02 -1.93
CA LEU A 10 5.27 14.78 -1.11
C LEU A 10 5.56 13.99 0.17
N PHE A 11 6.70 13.29 0.25
CA PHE A 11 7.14 12.61 1.45
C PHE A 11 8.62 12.88 1.62
N ASN A 12 8.96 13.70 2.61
CA ASN A 12 10.33 13.80 3.12
C ASN A 12 10.85 12.38 3.36
N ASP A 13 12.09 12.09 2.97
CA ASP A 13 12.67 10.73 3.00
C ASP A 13 12.48 10.04 4.36
N SER A 14 12.48 10.82 5.44
CA SER A 14 12.20 10.37 6.82
C SER A 14 10.84 9.68 6.99
N SER A 15 9.78 10.20 6.37
CA SER A 15 8.42 9.62 6.46
C SER A 15 8.31 8.30 5.70
N SER A 16 9.07 8.14 4.62
CA SER A 16 9.11 6.88 3.85
C SER A 16 9.80 5.77 4.65
N HIS A 17 10.90 6.09 5.34
CA HIS A 17 11.58 5.13 6.21
C HIS A 17 10.71 4.69 7.39
N ALA A 18 10.04 5.63 8.06
CA ALA A 18 9.12 5.32 9.15
C ALA A 18 7.96 4.41 8.70
N LEU A 19 7.38 4.66 7.52
CA LEU A 19 6.33 3.80 6.95
C LEU A 19 6.83 2.38 6.68
N VAL A 20 8.05 2.24 6.13
CA VAL A 20 8.66 0.93 5.88
C VAL A 20 8.90 0.19 7.19
N ASP A 21 9.40 0.86 8.22
CA ASP A 21 9.66 0.23 9.51
C ASP A 21 8.37 -0.22 10.20
N GLU A 22 7.31 0.58 10.13
CA GLU A 22 6.00 0.16 10.59
C GLU A 22 5.48 -1.05 9.82
N LEU A 23 5.57 -1.07 8.48
CA LEU A 23 5.14 -2.23 7.68
C LEU A 23 5.97 -3.50 7.96
N ARG A 24 7.27 -3.37 8.23
CA ARG A 24 8.14 -4.52 8.55
C ARG A 24 7.77 -5.22 9.85
N LYS A 25 7.12 -4.52 10.78
CA LYS A 25 6.61 -5.11 12.02
C LYS A 25 5.38 -6.00 11.77
N ARG A 26 4.80 -6.02 10.57
CA ARG A 26 3.59 -6.78 10.21
C ARG A 26 4.07 -8.06 9.53
N THR A 27 3.89 -9.18 10.22
CA THR A 27 4.43 -10.49 9.85
C THR A 27 3.40 -11.36 9.15
N SER A 28 2.11 -11.16 9.44
CA SER A 28 0.99 -11.88 8.80
C SER A 28 0.25 -11.04 7.75
N GLU A 29 -0.56 -11.70 6.93
CA GLU A 29 -1.40 -11.02 5.94
C GLU A 29 -2.49 -10.18 6.63
N GLU A 30 -3.08 -10.68 7.71
CA GLU A 30 -4.11 -10.00 8.50
C GLU A 30 -3.58 -8.69 9.09
N GLU A 31 -2.37 -8.72 9.67
CA GLU A 31 -1.71 -7.53 10.22
C GLU A 31 -1.44 -6.46 9.14
N ILE A 32 -1.09 -6.89 7.92
CA ILE A 32 -0.90 -5.99 6.78
C ILE A 32 -2.24 -5.34 6.39
N LEU A 33 -3.32 -6.12 6.35
CA LEU A 33 -4.64 -5.62 5.98
C LEU A 33 -5.23 -4.67 7.04
N GLU A 34 -5.10 -5.00 8.33
CA GLU A 34 -5.49 -4.09 9.40
C GLU A 34 -4.72 -2.77 9.35
N PHE A 35 -3.42 -2.84 9.08
CA PHE A 35 -2.61 -1.66 8.92
C PHE A 35 -3.06 -0.84 7.70
N GLU A 36 -3.39 -1.48 6.58
CA GLU A 36 -3.90 -0.81 5.38
C GLU A 36 -5.21 -0.06 5.65
N GLU A 37 -6.16 -0.68 6.33
CA GLU A 37 -7.44 -0.04 6.67
C GLU A 37 -7.24 1.15 7.64
N LYS A 38 -6.40 0.98 8.68
CA LYS A 38 -6.05 2.05 9.62
C LYS A 38 -5.27 3.19 8.95
N PHE A 39 -4.40 2.87 7.99
CA PHE A 39 -3.62 3.86 7.24
C PHE A 39 -4.53 4.65 6.30
N ASN A 40 -5.33 3.97 5.47
CA ASN A 40 -6.17 4.61 4.47
C ASN A 40 -7.29 5.48 5.08
N SER A 41 -7.77 5.14 6.29
CA SER A 41 -8.77 5.97 6.99
C SER A 41 -8.21 7.29 7.53
N LYS A 42 -6.88 7.41 7.67
CA LYS A 42 -6.20 8.57 8.26
C LYS A 42 -5.41 9.41 7.25
N ASN A 43 -5.19 8.89 6.05
CA ASN A 43 -4.32 9.51 5.04
C ASN A 43 -5.09 9.76 3.75
N GLU A 44 -4.80 10.89 3.08
CA GLU A 44 -5.41 11.25 1.79
C GLU A 44 -5.08 10.22 0.69
N LYS A 45 -3.87 9.65 0.73
CA LYS A 45 -3.41 8.66 -0.24
C LYS A 45 -3.42 7.27 0.37
N ASN A 46 -3.94 6.32 -0.40
CA ASN A 46 -3.98 4.93 0.02
C ASN A 46 -2.58 4.31 0.04
N LEU A 47 -2.37 3.36 0.94
CA LEU A 47 -1.11 2.66 1.20
C LEU A 47 -0.49 2.06 -0.07
N HIS A 48 -1.30 1.50 -0.96
CA HIS A 48 -0.83 0.88 -2.20
C HIS A 48 -0.05 1.87 -3.10
N ILE A 49 -0.36 3.18 -3.05
CA ILE A 49 0.36 4.20 -3.82
C ILE A 49 1.82 4.28 -3.36
N TYR A 50 2.06 4.19 -2.04
CA TYR A 50 3.39 4.22 -1.46
C TYR A 50 4.16 2.95 -1.78
N ILE A 51 3.51 1.78 -1.65
CA ILE A 51 4.11 0.50 -1.99
C ILE A 51 4.53 0.47 -3.48
N CYS A 52 3.68 0.95 -4.38
CA CYS A 52 4.02 1.08 -5.80
C CYS A 52 5.22 2.01 -6.05
N ARG A 53 5.35 3.09 -5.27
CA ARG A 53 6.53 3.97 -5.35
C ARG A 53 7.80 3.28 -4.86
N PHE A 54 7.72 2.52 -3.77
CA PHE A 54 8.85 1.72 -3.29
C PHE A 54 9.33 0.72 -4.33
N LEU A 55 8.39 0.06 -5.03
CA LEU A 55 8.70 -0.83 -6.15
C LEU A 55 9.37 -0.10 -7.31
N LYS A 56 8.80 1.05 -7.73
CA LYS A 56 9.31 1.86 -8.84
C LYS A 56 10.72 2.38 -8.57
N ASN A 57 10.93 2.96 -7.39
CA ASN A 57 12.17 3.63 -7.01
C ASN A 57 13.21 2.67 -6.41
N ARG A 58 12.84 1.40 -6.20
CA ARG A 58 13.69 0.37 -5.57
C ARG A 58 14.17 0.77 -4.17
N SER A 59 13.35 1.53 -3.43
CA SER A 59 13.68 2.05 -2.10
C SER A 59 13.77 0.95 -1.04
N ILE A 60 13.18 -0.24 -1.30
CA ILE A 60 13.29 -1.45 -0.48
C ILE A 60 13.36 -2.70 -1.38
N SER A 61 13.56 -3.87 -0.78
CA SER A 61 13.49 -5.16 -1.48
C SER A 61 12.16 -5.30 -2.23
N ARG A 62 12.24 -5.59 -3.54
CA ARG A 62 11.05 -5.80 -4.37
C ARG A 62 10.23 -6.99 -3.91
N GLY A 63 10.86 -8.05 -3.43
CA GLY A 63 10.14 -9.22 -2.89
C GLY A 63 9.25 -8.84 -1.71
N LEU A 64 9.76 -7.99 -0.82
CA LEU A 64 9.01 -7.52 0.35
C LEU A 64 7.86 -6.59 -0.06
N ALA A 65 8.14 -5.57 -0.88
CA ALA A 65 7.12 -4.63 -1.35
C ALA A 65 6.02 -5.34 -2.16
N SER A 66 6.40 -6.29 -3.03
CA SER A 66 5.45 -7.09 -3.80
C SER A 66 4.58 -7.96 -2.91
N LYS A 67 5.15 -8.57 -1.85
CA LYS A 67 4.36 -9.34 -0.87
C LYS A 67 3.23 -8.48 -0.29
N TRP A 68 3.56 -7.29 0.21
CA TRP A 68 2.56 -6.35 0.74
C TRP A 68 1.49 -5.96 -0.29
N LEU A 69 1.92 -5.63 -1.51
CA LEU A 69 0.99 -5.22 -2.58
C LEU A 69 0.04 -6.36 -2.96
N VAL A 70 0.56 -7.58 -3.13
CA VAL A 70 -0.24 -8.76 -3.50
C VAL A 70 -1.27 -9.07 -2.43
N THR A 71 -0.90 -9.03 -1.14
CA THR A 71 -1.85 -9.23 -0.03
C THR A 71 -3.02 -8.23 -0.11
N ILE A 72 -2.72 -6.94 -0.33
CA ILE A 72 -3.74 -5.90 -0.44
C ILE A 72 -4.65 -6.12 -1.66
N ILE A 73 -4.08 -6.46 -2.83
CA ILE A 73 -4.84 -6.70 -4.06
C ILE A 73 -5.77 -7.90 -3.89
N LYS A 74 -5.25 -9.04 -3.42
CA LYS A 74 -6.06 -10.25 -3.20
C LYS A 74 -7.24 -10.01 -2.26
N ASN A 75 -7.06 -9.23 -1.20
CA ASN A 75 -8.16 -8.87 -0.31
C ASN A 75 -9.24 -8.04 -1.02
N LYS A 76 -8.85 -7.04 -1.82
CA LYS A 76 -9.80 -6.23 -2.59
C LYS A 76 -10.52 -7.05 -3.65
N GLU A 77 -9.81 -7.93 -4.36
CA GLU A 77 -10.41 -8.87 -5.32
C GLU A 77 -11.42 -9.80 -4.64
N SER A 78 -11.09 -10.35 -3.46
CA SER A 78 -12.00 -11.18 -2.68
C SER A 78 -13.28 -10.42 -2.29
N LYS A 79 -13.15 -9.19 -1.79
CA LYS A 79 -14.30 -8.32 -1.46
C LYS A 79 -15.18 -8.05 -2.69
N ILE A 80 -14.58 -7.76 -3.85
CA ILE A 80 -15.31 -7.55 -5.11
C ILE A 80 -16.06 -8.84 -5.53
N ASN A 81 -15.39 -9.99 -5.50
CA ASN A 81 -15.98 -11.26 -5.88
C ASN A 81 -17.16 -11.64 -4.98
N ALA A 82 -17.07 -11.35 -3.68
CA ALA A 82 -18.17 -11.57 -2.75
C ALA A 82 -19.39 -10.70 -3.09
N LEU A 83 -19.17 -9.42 -3.42
CA LEU A 83 -20.24 -8.50 -3.83
C LEU A 83 -20.89 -8.93 -5.15
N GLN A 84 -20.11 -9.39 -6.13
CA GLN A 84 -20.63 -9.87 -7.40
C GLN A 84 -21.52 -11.11 -7.24
N LYS A 85 -21.18 -12.02 -6.31
CA LYS A 85 -22.00 -13.20 -6.01
C LYS A 85 -23.32 -12.89 -5.33
N LEU A 86 -23.43 -11.75 -4.63
CA LEU A 86 -24.68 -11.31 -4.01
C LEU A 86 -25.66 -10.67 -5.00
N ASN A 87 -25.14 -10.20 -6.14
CA ASN A 87 -25.91 -9.51 -7.16
C ASN A 87 -26.37 -10.42 -8.32
N ASN A 88 -25.97 -11.70 -8.31
CA ASN A 88 -26.35 -12.74 -9.27
C ASN A 88 -27.24 -13.77 -8.59
#